data_AF-A0AAV4II19-F1
#
_entry.id   AF-A0AAV4II19-F1
#
_cell.length_a   1.000
_cell.length_b   1.000
_cell.length_c   1.000
_cell.angle_alpha   90.00
_cell.angle_beta   90.00
_cell.angle_gamma   90.00
#
_symmetry.space_group_name_H-M   'P 1'
#
loop_
_entity.id
_entity.type
_entity.pdbx_description
1 polymer ?
#
loop_
_entity_poly.entity_id
_entity_poly.type
_entity_poly.pdbx_seq_one_letter_code
_entity_poly.pdbx_strand_id
1 'polypeptide(L)'
;MQNLENCPGIKVGGYYVNNIRYADDTVLIAENKDDLQKLLNIVEEESRKKGLELNSKKTEVMVISRKQEPPNVTYSSMMLNLNSRISLNTWEQ
;
A
#
# COMPACT_ATOMS: atom_id res chain seq x y z
N MET A 1 21.17 -2.26 8.56
CA MET A 1 19.94 -2.31 7.74
C MET A 1 19.13 -3.48 8.25
N GLN A 2 17.93 -3.25 8.80
CA GLN A 2 17.09 -4.35 9.28
C GLN A 2 16.65 -5.21 8.09
N ASN A 3 16.67 -6.53 8.30
CA ASN A 3 16.43 -7.58 7.32
C ASN A 3 15.10 -7.37 6.60
N LEU A 4 15.18 -7.15 5.28
CA LEU A 4 14.06 -7.08 4.35
C LEU A 4 13.69 -8.47 3.81
N GLU A 5 14.03 -9.55 4.52
CA GLU A 5 13.85 -10.94 4.07
C GLU A 5 12.38 -11.39 4.04
N ASN A 6 11.46 -10.55 4.50
CA ASN A 6 10.03 -10.84 4.50
C ASN A 6 9.21 -9.61 4.11
N CYS A 7 9.68 -8.88 3.09
CA CYS A 7 8.99 -7.70 2.61
C CYS A 7 7.71 -8.12 1.87
N PRO A 8 6.52 -7.77 2.38
CA PRO A 8 5.28 -8.08 1.70
C PRO A 8 5.25 -7.35 0.35
N GLY A 9 4.87 -8.04 -0.72
CA GLY A 9 4.91 -7.48 -2.06
C GLY A 9 4.22 -8.40 -3.05
N ILE A 10 3.94 -7.89 -4.25
CA ILE A 10 3.34 -8.71 -5.31
C ILE A 10 4.42 -9.43 -6.10
N LYS A 11 4.22 -10.73 -6.38
CA LYS A 11 5.14 -11.53 -7.18
C LYS A 11 4.86 -11.32 -8.68
N VAL A 12 5.80 -10.71 -9.38
CA VAL A 12 5.73 -10.45 -10.83
C VAL A 12 6.96 -11.06 -11.50
N GLY A 13 6.75 -12.00 -12.41
CA GLY A 13 7.86 -12.63 -13.16
C GLY A 13 8.92 -13.32 -12.31
N GLY A 14 8.59 -13.73 -11.08
CA GLY A 14 9.54 -14.35 -10.14
C GLY A 14 10.15 -13.39 -9.11
N TYR A 15 9.92 -12.09 -9.23
CA TYR A 15 10.44 -11.06 -8.32
C TYR A 15 9.32 -10.46 -7.47
N TYR A 16 9.63 -10.07 -6.23
CA TYR A 16 8.70 -9.37 -5.35
C TYR A 16 8.83 -7.86 -5.54
N VAL A 17 7.73 -7.20 -5.90
CA VAL A 17 7.62 -5.75 -6.05
C VAL A 17 6.77 -5.20 -4.91
N ASN A 18 7.33 -4.30 -4.11
CA ASN A 18 6.64 -3.70 -2.96
C ASN A 18 6.45 -2.18 -3.08
N ASN A 19 7.26 -1.51 -3.90
CA ASN A 19 7.20 -0.08 -4.11
C ASN A 19 7.37 0.26 -5.60
N ILE A 20 6.58 1.22 -6.06
CA ILE A 20 6.74 1.91 -7.34
C ILE A 20 6.94 3.38 -7.01
N ARG A 21 7.95 4.02 -7.61
CA ARG A 21 8.26 5.43 -7.36
C ARG A 21 8.24 6.18 -8.68
N TYR A 22 7.56 7.31 -8.70
CA TYR A 22 7.54 8.21 -9.82
C TYR A 22 7.74 9.64 -9.32
N ALA A 23 8.87 10.26 -9.67
CA ALA A 23 9.30 11.54 -9.09
C ALA A 23 9.24 11.50 -7.54
N ASP A 24 8.46 12.38 -6.93
CA ASP A 24 8.27 12.46 -5.48
C ASP A 24 7.16 11.52 -4.97
N ASP A 25 6.37 10.91 -5.86
CA ASP A 25 5.27 10.02 -5.50
C ASP A 25 5.76 8.59 -5.31
N THR A 26 5.33 7.96 -4.22
CA THR A 26 5.61 6.55 -3.91
C THR A 26 4.31 5.78 -3.73
N VAL A 27 4.17 4.68 -4.48
CA VAL A 27 3.04 3.75 -4.40
C VAL A 27 3.53 2.46 -3.73
N LEU A 28 2.84 2.04 -2.67
CA LEU A 28 3.08 0.77 -1.98
C LEU A 28 2.10 -0.29 -2.47
N ILE A 29 2.59 -1.50 -2.73
CA ILE A 29 1.79 -2.60 -3.28
C ILE A 29 2.04 -3.87 -2.48
N ALA A 30 0.95 -4.53 -2.09
CA ALA A 30 0.97 -5.83 -1.43
C ALA A 30 -0.18 -6.71 -1.96
N GLU A 31 -0.05 -8.02 -1.79
CA GLU A 31 -1.05 -9.00 -2.22
C GLU A 31 -2.32 -8.98 -1.34
N ASN A 32 -2.16 -8.68 -0.04
CA ASN A 32 -3.25 -8.63 0.91
C ASN A 32 -3.16 -7.40 1.83
N LYS A 33 -4.26 -7.15 2.54
CA LYS A 33 -4.42 -5.99 3.40
C LYS A 33 -3.45 -5.97 4.59
N ASP A 34 -3.21 -7.11 5.22
CA ASP A 34 -2.34 -7.20 6.41
C ASP A 34 -0.89 -6.91 6.04
N ASP A 35 -0.49 -7.35 4.86
CA ASP A 35 0.80 -7.09 4.26
C ASP A 35 0.96 -5.62 3.82
N LEU A 36 -0.10 -5.01 3.28
CA LEU A 36 -0.14 -3.57 3.02
C LEU A 36 0.00 -2.75 4.32
N GLN A 37 -0.67 -3.18 5.40
CA GLN A 37 -0.57 -2.54 6.70
C GLN A 37 0.85 -2.63 7.28
N LYS A 38 1.51 -3.79 7.16
CA LYS A 38 2.91 -3.94 7.57
C LYS A 38 3.84 -3.02 6.79
N LEU A 39 3.67 -2.95 5.47
CA LEU A 39 4.44 -2.03 4.63
C LEU A 39 4.24 -0.58 5.06
N LEU A 40 2.99 -0.17 5.30
CA LEU A 40 2.66 1.18 5.73
C LEU A 40 3.33 1.51 7.07
N ASN A 41 3.29 0.60 8.05
CA ASN A 41 3.93 0.79 9.35
C ASN A 41 5.45 0.96 9.22
N ILE A 42 6.11 0.19 8.34
CA ILE A 42 7.55 0.33 8.09
C ILE A 42 7.87 1.69 7.46
N VAL A 43 7.08 2.11 6.46
CA VAL A 43 7.27 3.41 5.81
C VAL A 43 7.01 4.56 6.76
N GLU A 44 6.00 4.46 7.62
CA GLU A 44 5.73 5.43 8.69
C GLU A 44 6.91 5.54 9.67
N GLU A 45 7.43 4.41 10.15
CA GLU A 45 8.56 4.39 11.08
C GLU A 45 9.82 5.03 10.46
N GLU A 46 10.15 4.68 9.22
CA GLU A 46 11.30 5.21 8.50
C GLU A 46 11.12 6.69 8.12
N SER A 47 9.89 7.11 7.80
CA SER A 47 9.57 8.52 7.54
C SER A 47 9.76 9.35 8.81
N ARG A 48 9.23 8.88 9.95
CA ARG A 48 9.37 9.55 11.25
C ARG A 48 10.83 9.67 11.68
N LYS A 49 11.65 8.63 11.47
CA LYS A 49 13.11 8.68 11.72
C LYS A 49 13.81 9.75 10.88
N LYS A 50 13.32 10.00 9.67
CA LYS A 50 13.84 11.03 8.76
C LYS A 50 13.20 12.42 8.98
N GLY A 51 12.30 12.57 9.96
CA GLY A 51 11.57 13.81 10.19
C GLY A 51 10.51 14.12 9.13
N LEU A 52 10.08 13.10 8.36
CA LEU A 52 9.04 13.19 7.35
C LEU A 52 7.74 12.59 7.91
N GLU A 53 6.61 13.19 7.55
CA GLU A 53 5.28 12.71 7.93
C GLU A 53 4.46 12.38 6.69
N LEU A 54 3.73 11.27 6.71
CA LEU A 54 2.80 10.94 5.64
C LEU A 54 1.56 11.83 5.75
N ASN A 55 1.25 12.55 4.67
CA ASN A 55 0.06 13.39 4.64
C ASN A 55 -1.17 12.52 4.37
N SER A 56 -1.92 12.19 5.42
CA SER A 56 -3.15 11.38 5.33
C SER A 56 -4.24 11.94 4.41
N LYS A 57 -4.21 13.24 4.05
CA LYS A 57 -5.11 13.82 3.06
C LYS A 57 -4.67 13.60 1.62
N LYS A 58 -3.37 13.39 1.39
CA LYS A 58 -2.80 13.11 0.06
C LYS A 58 -2.57 11.62 -0.15
N THR A 59 -2.39 10.85 0.92
CA THR A 59 -2.22 9.40 0.86
C THR A 59 -3.58 8.73 0.68
N GLU A 60 -3.78 8.13 -0.49
CA GLU A 60 -4.98 7.38 -0.82
C GLU A 60 -4.67 5.89 -0.87
N VAL A 61 -5.62 5.06 -0.40
CA VAL A 61 -5.53 3.61 -0.54
C VAL A 61 -6.38 3.18 -1.73
N MET A 62 -5.84 2.26 -2.52
CA MET A 62 -6.52 1.69 -3.67
C MET A 62 -6.58 0.17 -3.51
N VAL A 63 -7.75 -0.42 -3.81
CA VAL A 63 -7.93 -1.87 -3.82
C VAL A 63 -8.32 -2.33 -5.21
N ILE A 64 -7.54 -3.29 -5.70
CA ILE A 64 -7.78 -3.98 -6.97
C ILE A 64 -8.15 -5.41 -6.61
N SER A 65 -9.43 -5.72 -6.57
CA SER A 65 -9.93 -7.04 -6.19
C SER A 65 -11.18 -7.41 -6.99
N ARG A 66 -11.33 -8.72 -7.27
CA ARG A 66 -12.60 -9.26 -7.79
C ARG A 66 -13.70 -9.30 -6.73
N LYS A 67 -13.33 -9.40 -5.44
CA LYS A 67 -14.24 -9.43 -4.29
C LYS A 67 -14.44 -8.03 -3.72
N GLN A 68 -15.64 -7.76 -3.23
CA GLN A 68 -15.99 -6.46 -2.64
C GLN A 68 -15.59 -6.39 -1.15
N GLU A 69 -14.30 -6.27 -0.87
CA GLU A 69 -13.82 -6.12 0.50
C GLU A 69 -13.25 -4.70 0.70
N PRO A 70 -13.71 -3.97 1.73
CA PRO A 70 -13.17 -2.64 2.00
C PRO A 70 -11.72 -2.74 2.50
N PRO A 71 -10.80 -1.89 1.99
CA PRO A 71 -9.49 -1.72 2.59
C PRO A 71 -9.66 -1.07 3.97
N ASN A 72 -9.68 -1.88 5.01
CA ASN A 72 -9.64 -1.41 6.38
C ASN A 72 -8.17 -1.14 6.80
N VAL A 73 -7.47 -0.23 6.10
CA VAL A 73 -6.08 0.13 6.40
C VAL A 73 -6.05 1.40 7.24
N THR A 74 -5.24 1.41 8.29
CA THR A 74 -5.14 2.53 9.24
C THR A 74 -3.74 3.14 9.24
N TYR A 75 -3.68 4.47 9.39
CA TYR A 75 -2.45 5.24 9.61
C TYR A 75 -2.58 5.97 10.95
N SER A 76 -1.65 5.76 11.88
CA SER A 76 -1.69 6.39 13.23
C SER A 76 -3.10 6.39 13.85
N SER A 77 -3.77 5.22 13.83
CA SER A 77 -5.16 4.97 14.27
C SER A 77 -6.30 5.65 13.49
N MET A 78 -6.01 6.37 12.41
CA MET A 78 -7.00 6.95 11.49
C MET A 78 -7.18 6.06 10.24
N MET A 79 -8.42 5.82 9.81
CA MET A 79 -8.68 5.11 8.54
C MET A 79 -8.24 5.97 7.35
N LEU A 80 -7.45 5.41 6.44
CA LEU A 80 -7.14 6.08 5.17
C LEU A 80 -8.35 6.02 4.24
N ASN A 81 -8.57 7.10 3.48
CA ASN A 81 -9.70 7.18 2.56
C ASN A 81 -9.47 6.31 1.32
N LEU A 82 -10.52 5.58 0.91
CA LEU A 82 -10.56 4.84 -0.35
C LEU A 82 -11.16 5.73 -1.43
N ASN A 83 -10.32 6.27 -2.31
CA ASN A 83 -10.77 7.17 -3.38
C ASN A 83 -11.04 6.46 -4.72
N SER A 84 -10.50 5.26 -4.92
CA SER A 84 -10.77 4.50 -6.14
C SER A 84 -10.74 2.99 -5.91
N ARG A 85 -11.75 2.31 -6.44
CA ARG A 85 -11.88 0.85 -6.40
C ARG A 85 -12.01 0.33 -7.81
N ILE A 86 -11.03 -0.46 -8.26
CA ILE A 86 -11.08 -1.11 -9.57
C ILE A 86 -11.70 -2.48 -9.39
N SER A 87 -12.90 -2.66 -9.95
CA SER A 87 -13.54 -3.95 -10.05
C SER A 87 -13.15 -4.62 -11.36
N LEU A 88 -12.47 -5.77 -11.31
CA LEU A 88 -11.98 -6.46 -12.51
C LEU A 88 -13.09 -7.16 -13.32
N ASN A 89 -14.36 -7.04 -12.91
CA ASN A 89 -15.52 -7.53 -13.65
C ASN A 89 -16.10 -6.49 -14.63
N THR A 90 -15.53 -5.29 -14.72
CA THR A 90 -16.06 -4.19 -15.55
C THR A 90 -15.68 -4.30 -17.03
N TRP A 91 -14.87 -5.29 -17.42
CA TRP A 91 -14.36 -5.47 -18.78
C TRP A 91 -14.99 -6.64 -19.56
N GLU A 92 -16.06 -7.25 -19.04
CA GLU A 92 -16.87 -8.25 -19.76
C GLU A 92 -18.21 -7.65 -20.23
N GLN A 93 -18.16 -6.65 -21.12
CA GLN A 93 -19.33 -6.24 -21.92
C GLN A 93 -19.02 -6.29 -23.40
#